data_AF-A0A7J8BP17-F1
#
_entry.id   AF-A0A7J8BP17-F1
#
_cell.length_a   1.000
_cell.length_b   1.000
_cell.length_c   1.000
_cell.angle_alpha   90.00
_cell.angle_beta   90.00
_cell.angle_gamma   90.00
#
_symmetry.space_group_name_H-M   'P 1'
#
loop_
_entity.id
_entity.type
_entity.pdbx_description
1 polymer ?
#
loop_
_entity_poly.entity_id
_entity_poly.type
_entity_poly.pdbx_seq_one_letter_code
_entity_poly.pdbx_strand_id
1 'polypeptide(L)'
;MPPQFCGATIAGLSLLSPSVMRLVHTQEPGEWLELLLEPGSLYILRDSARYDFSHEILRDEESYFGERRVPRGRRISVICRSLPAGMGPGDPPQLPPAG
;
A
#
# COMPACT_ATOMS: atom_id res chain seq x y z
N MET A 1 4.81 13.32 -11.54
CA MET A 1 3.75 12.81 -12.44
C MET A 1 3.00 11.72 -11.68
N PRO A 2 1.66 11.77 -11.53
CA PRO A 2 0.92 10.73 -10.82
C PRO A 2 1.08 9.37 -11.55
N PRO A 3 1.05 8.22 -10.85
CA PRO A 3 1.18 6.92 -11.47
C PRO A 3 0.09 6.70 -12.51
N GLN A 4 0.49 6.34 -13.74
CA GLN A 4 -0.43 6.21 -14.88
C GLN A 4 -1.46 5.09 -14.73
N PHE A 5 -1.29 4.17 -13.77
CA PHE A 5 -2.09 2.95 -13.65
C PHE A 5 -2.89 2.81 -12.34
N CYS A 6 -2.76 3.76 -11.40
CA CYS A 6 -3.46 3.71 -10.12
C CYS A 6 -3.79 5.14 -9.68
N GLY A 7 -5.05 5.38 -9.31
CA GLY A 7 -5.50 6.65 -8.77
C GLY A 7 -5.19 6.80 -7.29
N ALA A 8 -5.78 7.80 -6.65
CA ALA A 8 -5.39 8.25 -5.32
C ALA A 8 -5.65 7.26 -4.17
N THR A 9 -6.41 6.17 -4.38
CA THR A 9 -6.78 5.24 -3.30
C THR A 9 -6.33 3.80 -3.58
N ILE A 10 -5.73 3.18 -2.57
CA ILE A 10 -5.44 1.74 -2.51
C ILE A 10 -6.12 1.19 -1.27
N ALA A 11 -6.90 0.12 -1.42
CA ALA A 11 -7.48 -0.61 -0.30
C ALA A 11 -6.98 -2.06 -0.33
N GLY A 12 -6.55 -2.60 0.80
CA GLY A 12 -6.05 -3.97 0.88
C GLY A 12 -6.70 -4.74 2.03
N LEU A 13 -7.38 -5.84 1.70
CA LEU A 13 -7.88 -6.79 2.68
C LEU A 13 -6.78 -7.80 3.00
N SER A 14 -6.49 -8.02 4.28
CA SER A 14 -5.47 -8.97 4.74
C SER A 14 -6.11 -10.29 5.17
N LEU A 15 -5.51 -11.43 4.81
CA LEU A 15 -6.05 -12.76 5.06
C LEU A 15 -4.96 -13.73 5.56
N LEU A 16 -5.40 -14.78 6.24
CA LEU A 16 -4.62 -15.92 6.78
C LEU A 16 -3.71 -15.58 7.97
N SER A 17 -2.66 -14.77 7.78
CA SER A 17 -1.67 -14.49 8.83
C SER A 17 -1.44 -12.99 8.99
N PRO A 18 -1.14 -12.51 10.22
CA PRO A 18 -0.86 -11.10 10.46
C PRO A 18 0.46 -10.67 9.79
N SER A 19 0.61 -9.37 9.59
CA SER A 19 1.85 -8.75 9.15
C SER A 19 1.91 -7.29 9.56
N VAL A 20 3.10 -6.70 9.53
CA VAL A 20 3.26 -5.25 9.73
C VAL A 20 3.58 -4.60 8.39
N MET A 21 2.80 -3.58 8.03
CA MET A 21 3.12 -2.68 6.93
C MET A 21 3.80 -1.45 7.50
N ARG A 22 5.00 -1.12 7.00
CA ARG A 22 5.68 0.13 7.35
C ARG A 22 5.52 1.11 6.20
N LEU A 23 5.15 2.34 6.52
CA LEU A 23 5.17 3.46 5.59
C LEU A 23 6.32 4.38 5.97
N VAL A 24 7.15 4.74 5.01
CA VAL A 24 8.31 5.64 5.21
C VAL A 24 8.21 6.78 4.21
N HIS A 25 8.27 8.02 4.69
CA HIS A 25 8.21 9.21 3.85
C HIS A 25 9.40 9.22 2.89
N THR A 26 9.12 9.45 1.61
CA THR A 26 10.10 9.29 0.53
C THR A 26 11.20 10.35 0.55
N GLN A 27 10.93 11.52 1.11
CA GLN A 27 11.91 12.61 1.23
C GLN A 27 12.52 12.69 2.63
N GLU A 28 11.84 12.15 3.65
CA GLU A 28 12.23 12.28 5.05
C GLU A 28 12.19 10.91 5.73
N PRO A 29 13.24 10.08 5.61
CA PRO A 29 13.23 8.70 6.11
C PRO A 29 13.01 8.57 7.63
N GLY A 30 13.20 9.65 8.38
CA GLY A 30 12.88 9.71 9.82
C GLY A 30 11.37 9.76 10.11
N GLU A 31 10.55 10.15 9.13
CA GLU A 31 9.10 10.11 9.23
C GLU A 31 8.57 8.77 8.72
N TRP A 32 8.04 7.97 9.64
CA TRP A 32 7.46 6.69 9.31
C TRP A 32 6.31 6.35 10.25
N LEU A 33 5.48 5.41 9.81
CA LEU A 33 4.44 4.80 10.62
C LEU A 33 4.35 3.29 10.35
N GLU A 34 3.87 2.56 11.33
CA GLU A 34 3.59 1.14 11.20
C GLU A 34 2.08 0.90 11.27
N LEU A 35 1.60 -0.05 10.47
CA LEU A 35 0.23 -0.52 10.46
C LEU A 35 0.23 -2.01 10.76
N LEU A 36 -0.46 -2.39 11.82
CA LEU A 36 -0.73 -3.79 12.11
C LEU A 36 -1.86 -4.29 11.20
N LEU A 37 -1.57 -5.29 10.38
CA LEU A 37 -2.51 -5.89 9.45
C LEU A 37 -2.87 -7.30 9.90
N GLU A 38 -3.95 -7.43 10.65
CA GLU A 38 -4.47 -8.71 11.12
C GLU A 38 -5.34 -9.40 10.05
N PRO A 39 -5.50 -10.74 10.07
CA PRO A 39 -6.43 -11.42 9.19
C PRO A 39 -7.87 -10.85 9.35
N GLY A 40 -8.50 -10.47 8.24
CA GLY A 40 -9.80 -9.80 8.21
C GLY A 40 -9.73 -8.27 8.23
N SER A 41 -8.55 -7.67 8.43
CA SER A 41 -8.41 -6.21 8.44
C SER A 41 -8.39 -5.62 7.03
N LEU A 42 -8.96 -4.42 6.88
CA LEU A 42 -8.89 -3.60 5.68
C LEU A 42 -8.00 -2.39 5.94
N TYR A 43 -6.92 -2.22 5.19
CA TYR A 43 -6.15 -0.98 5.19
C TYR A 43 -6.50 -0.12 3.97
N ILE A 44 -6.42 1.20 4.13
CA ILE A 44 -6.68 2.17 3.08
C ILE A 44 -5.52 3.16 3.05
N LEU A 45 -4.80 3.22 1.93
CA LEU A 45 -3.82 4.27 1.65
C LEU A 45 -4.44 5.25 0.66
N ARG A 46 -4.57 6.51 1.08
CA ARG A 46 -5.13 7.58 0.26
C ARG A 46 -4.24 8.81 0.25
N ASP A 47 -4.25 9.54 -0.86
CA ASP A 47 -3.59 10.84 -1.00
C ASP A 47 -2.13 10.78 -0.55
N SER A 48 -1.72 11.59 0.44
CA SER A 48 -0.34 11.65 0.93
C SER A 48 0.22 10.28 1.32
N ALA A 49 -0.56 9.45 2.04
CA ALA A 49 -0.13 8.10 2.44
C ALA A 49 0.16 7.17 1.26
N ARG A 50 -0.36 7.50 0.06
CA ARG A 50 -0.08 6.77 -1.18
C ARG A 50 1.06 7.39 -1.98
N TYR A 51 1.13 8.72 -2.04
CA TYR A 51 2.05 9.44 -2.95
C TYR A 51 3.38 9.77 -2.30
N ASP A 52 3.36 10.15 -1.02
CA ASP A 52 4.52 10.73 -0.34
C ASP A 52 5.27 9.68 0.48
N PHE A 53 4.63 8.53 0.74
CA PHE A 53 5.18 7.42 1.51
C PHE A 53 5.41 6.19 0.63
N SER A 54 6.60 5.60 0.77
CA SER A 54 6.82 4.21 0.39
C SER A 54 6.11 3.28 1.37
N HIS A 55 5.69 2.10 0.93
CA HIS A 55 5.08 1.09 1.80
C HIS A 55 5.71 -0.27 1.59
N GLU A 56 5.97 -0.99 2.67
CA GLU A 56 6.57 -2.32 2.63
C GLU A 56 5.90 -3.26 3.65
N ILE A 57 5.87 -4.56 3.35
CA ILE A 57 5.47 -5.59 4.31
C ILE A 57 6.75 -6.19 4.91
N LEU A 58 6.98 -5.95 6.20
CA LEU A 58 8.22 -6.35 6.89
C LEU A 58 8.39 -7.88 6.87
N ARG A 59 9.59 -8.35 6.48
CA ARG A 59 10.00 -9.77 6.54
C ARG A 59 9.97 -10.30 7.97
N ASP A 60 9.96 -11.62 8.13
CA ASP A 60 9.71 -12.22 9.44
C ASP A 60 10.70 -11.75 10.51
N GLU A 61 11.98 -11.67 10.15
CA GLU A 61 13.08 -11.28 11.04
C GLU A 61 12.92 -9.85 11.58
N GLU A 62 12.24 -8.99 10.83
CA GLU A 62 12.04 -7.56 11.12
C GLU A 62 10.59 -7.23 11.43
N SER A 63 9.68 -8.22 11.49
CA SER A 63 8.26 -7.95 11.65
C SER A 63 7.92 -7.69 13.12
N TYR A 64 8.06 -6.42 13.50
CA TYR A 64 7.67 -5.85 14.77
C TYR A 64 6.66 -4.73 14.56
N PHE A 65 5.73 -4.58 15.50
CA PHE A 65 4.83 -3.45 15.61
C PHE A 65 5.15 -2.74 16.93
N GLY A 66 5.91 -1.63 16.85
CA GLY A 66 6.64 -1.10 17.98
C GLY A 66 7.60 -2.15 18.56
N GLU A 67 7.46 -2.46 19.85
CA GLU A 67 8.28 -3.49 20.50
C GLU A 67 7.70 -4.92 20.36
N ARG A 68 6.47 -5.06 19.83
CA ARG A 68 5.78 -6.35 19.76
C ARG A 68 6.16 -7.11 18.49
N ARG A 69 6.78 -8.29 18.65
CA ARG A 69 7.02 -9.22 17.53
C ARG A 69 5.71 -9.72 16.92
N VAL A 70 5.60 -9.70 15.60
CA VAL A 70 4.46 -10.21 14.82
C VAL A 70 4.92 -11.33 13.88
N PRO A 71 4.87 -12.61 14.29
CA PRO A 71 5.32 -13.74 13.46
C PRO A 71 4.60 -13.78 12.11
N ARG A 72 5.38 -13.88 11.02
CA ARG A 72 4.89 -13.99 9.66
C ARG A 72 4.51 -15.43 9.35
N GLY A 73 3.42 -15.58 8.63
CA GLY A 73 3.04 -16.83 7.98
C GLY A 73 2.77 -16.62 6.49
N ARG A 74 2.13 -17.62 5.88
CA ARG A 74 1.56 -17.47 4.54
C ARG A 74 0.43 -16.44 4.61
N ARG A 75 0.64 -15.28 3.99
CA ARG A 75 -0.33 -14.19 3.89
C ARG A 75 -0.91 -14.11 2.48
N ILE A 76 -2.22 -13.89 2.39
CA ILE A 76 -2.90 -13.50 1.16
C ILE A 76 -3.46 -12.10 1.37
N SER A 77 -3.38 -11.24 0.35
CA SER A 77 -4.09 -9.96 0.36
C SER A 77 -4.84 -9.74 -0.93
N VAL A 78 -6.06 -9.22 -0.80
CA VAL A 78 -6.87 -8.75 -1.93
C VAL A 78 -6.71 -7.24 -2.01
N ILE A 79 -6.15 -6.74 -3.10
CA ILE A 79 -5.83 -5.31 -3.26
C ILE A 79 -6.74 -4.72 -4.32
N CYS A 80 -7.54 -3.73 -3.93
CA CYS A 80 -8.35 -2.90 -4.81
C CYS A 80 -7.64 -1.55 -5.01
N ARG A 81 -7.67 -1.04 -6.24
CA ARG A 81 -7.04 0.23 -6.62
C ARG A 81 -8.06 1.08 -7.36
N SER A 82 -8.09 2.38 -7.07
CA SER A 82 -8.92 3.31 -7.84
C SER A 82 -8.30 3.56 -9.22
N LEU A 83 -9.13 3.92 -10.20
CA LEU A 83 -8.65 4.42 -11.48
C LEU A 83 -8.00 5.81 -11.29
N PRO A 84 -7.01 6.18 -12.12
CA PRO A 84 -6.49 7.55 -12.18
C PRO A 84 -7.61 8.57 -12.46
N ALA A 85 -7.48 9.77 -11.89
CA ALA A 85 -8.43 10.85 -12.16
C ALA A 85 -8.36 11.23 -13.66
N GLY A 86 -9.52 11.32 -14.31
CA GLY A 86 -9.61 11.58 -15.76
C GLY A 86 -9.70 10.33 -16.65
N MET A 87 -9.80 9.13 -16.06
CA MET A 87 -10.09 7.89 -16.78
C MET A 87 -11.39 7.30 -16.23
N GLY A 88 -12.53 7.73 -16.79
CA GLY A 88 -13.85 7.23 -16.43
C GLY A 88 -14.08 5.81 -16.96
N PRO A 89 -15.08 5.07 -16.45
CA PRO A 89 -15.51 3.82 -17.05
C PRO A 89 -16.02 4.09 -18.48
N GLY A 90 -15.18 3.78 -19.48
CA GLY A 90 -15.46 4.01 -20.90
C GLY A 90 -14.41 4.82 -21.65
N ASP A 91 -13.47 5.47 -20.96
CA ASP A 91 -12.37 6.18 -21.63
C ASP A 91 -11.33 5.18 -22.16
N PRO A 92 -10.85 5.35 -23.41
CA PRO A 92 -9.80 4.50 -23.93
C PRO A 92 -8.53 4.66 -23.08
N PRO A 93 -7.76 3.58 -22.86
CA PRO A 93 -6.49 3.69 -22.16
C PRO A 93 -5.61 4.71 -22.87
N GLN A 94 -5.14 5.73 -22.15
CA GLN A 94 -4.20 6.69 -22.70
C GLN A 94 -2.92 5.92 -23.05
N LEU A 95 -2.68 5.78 -24.36
CA LEU A 95 -1.44 5.22 -24.88
C LEU A 95 -0.26 6.09 -24.37
N PRO A 96 0.86 5.47 -23.96
CA PRO A 96 2.05 6.23 -23.63
C PRO A 96 2.47 7.07 -24.85
N PRO A 97 3.05 8.27 -24.65
CA PRO A 97 3.53 9.07 -25.76
C PRO A 97 4.57 8.26 -26.54
N ALA A 98 4.38 8.19 -27.86
CA ALA A 98 5.36 7.60 -28.77
C ALA A 98 6.66 8.43 -28.67
N GLY A 99 7.69 7.82 -28.09
CA GLY A 99 9.07 8.29 -28.18
C GLY A 99 9.74 7.73 -29.42
#